data_AF-A0A4R2RSK9-F1
#
_entry.id   AF-A0A4R2RSK9-F1
#
_cell.length_a   1.000
_cell.length_b   1.000
_cell.length_c   1.000
_cell.angle_alpha   90.00
_cell.angle_beta   90.00
_cell.angle_gamma   90.00
#
_symmetry.space_group_name_H-M   'P 1'
#
loop_
_entity.id
_entity.type
_entity.pdbx_description
1 polymer ?
#
loop_
_entity_poly.entity_id
_entity_poly.type
_entity_poly.pdbx_seq_one_letter_code
_entity_poly.pdbx_strand_id
1 'polypeptide(L)'
;MKLKIASLVSTAVVALSTSVVFAHGGAQEVHLSELQSSATSKYFTVQDNQNRQLTVTINNQSQGHEEIQYNVLKADGLGNTEVVANGYIAPNGNKTFSKRFGKGDYSLQLICKTQVGCNATGSIGFFGE
;
A
#
# COMPACT_ATOMS: atom_id res chain seq x y z
N MET A 1 44.50 33.33 29.22
CA MET A 1 43.44 32.32 28.97
C MET A 1 42.47 32.87 27.93
N LYS A 2 42.28 32.19 26.80
CA LYS A 2 41.22 32.48 25.82
C LYS A 2 40.56 31.15 25.47
N LEU A 3 39.33 30.95 25.96
CA LEU A 3 38.44 29.88 25.54
C LEU A 3 37.86 30.24 24.16
N LYS A 4 38.10 29.41 23.15
CA LYS A 4 37.24 29.35 21.96
C LYS A 4 36.54 28.00 22.02
N ILE A 5 35.26 28.05 22.37
CA ILE A 5 34.36 26.91 22.42
C ILE A 5 34.01 26.55 20.97
N ALA A 6 34.24 25.29 20.63
CA ALA A 6 33.80 24.68 19.39
C ALA A 6 32.27 24.69 19.32
N SER A 7 31.71 25.03 18.16
CA SER A 7 30.33 24.67 17.84
C SER A 7 30.33 23.85 16.57
N LEU A 8 30.09 22.56 16.79
CA LEU A 8 29.82 21.49 15.87
C LEU A 8 28.46 21.75 15.21
N VAL A 9 28.36 21.78 13.88
CA VAL A 9 27.08 21.52 13.22
C VAL A 9 27.22 20.19 12.49
N SER A 10 26.75 19.17 13.19
CA SER A 10 26.64 17.79 12.75
C SER A 10 25.68 17.70 11.56
N THR A 11 26.20 17.54 10.35
CA THR A 11 25.39 17.07 9.22
C THR A 11 25.26 15.56 9.35
N ALA A 12 24.26 15.12 10.10
CA ALA A 12 23.83 13.74 10.07
C ALA A 12 23.21 13.45 8.69
N VAL A 13 23.96 12.80 7.82
CA VAL A 13 23.41 12.21 6.60
C VAL A 13 22.64 10.96 7.04
N VAL A 14 21.32 11.06 7.06
CA VAL A 14 20.46 9.88 7.20
C VAL A 14 20.54 9.11 5.88
N ALA A 15 21.53 8.23 5.76
CA ALA A 15 21.50 7.16 4.79
C ALA A 15 20.37 6.21 5.23
N LEU A 16 19.19 6.36 4.62
CA LEU A 16 18.14 5.36 4.71
C LEU A 16 18.65 4.11 3.99
N SER A 17 19.26 3.21 4.77
CA SER A 17 19.58 1.85 4.39
C SER A 17 18.28 1.17 3.95
N THR A 18 18.00 1.15 2.65
CA THR A 18 16.92 0.33 2.09
C THR A 18 17.38 -1.12 2.11
N SER A 19 17.29 -1.74 3.27
CA SER A 19 17.23 -3.20 3.37
C SER A 19 15.94 -3.63 2.70
N VAL A 20 16.00 -4.04 1.44
CA VAL A 20 14.87 -4.67 0.75
C VAL A 20 14.70 -6.06 1.35
N VAL A 21 13.95 -6.13 2.45
CA VAL A 21 13.50 -7.39 3.00
C VAL A 21 12.29 -7.82 2.17
N PHE A 22 12.52 -8.74 1.22
CA PHE A 22 11.46 -9.49 0.57
C PHE A 22 10.81 -10.40 1.62
N ALA A 23 9.80 -9.89 2.32
CA ALA A 23 8.99 -10.67 3.23
C ALA A 23 8.10 -11.62 2.41
N HIS A 24 8.58 -12.84 2.20
CA HIS A 24 7.75 -13.92 1.70
C HIS A 24 6.79 -14.36 2.82
N GLY A 25 5.48 -14.21 2.57
CA GLY A 25 4.46 -15.01 3.28
C GLY A 25 3.48 -14.27 4.19
N GLY A 26 3.38 -12.94 4.11
CA GLY A 26 2.33 -12.17 4.81
C GLY A 26 1.48 -11.37 3.84
N ALA A 27 0.22 -11.14 4.19
CA ALA A 27 -0.58 -10.14 3.52
C ALA A 27 0.10 -8.78 3.55
N GLN A 28 0.03 -8.05 2.44
CA GLN A 28 0.51 -6.68 2.38
C GLN A 28 -0.63 -5.73 2.70
N GLU A 29 -0.41 -4.91 3.71
CA GLU A 29 -1.39 -3.93 4.18
C GLU A 29 -1.04 -2.53 3.66
N VAL A 30 -2.07 -1.70 3.57
CA VAL A 30 -1.96 -0.28 3.26
C VAL A 30 -2.95 0.48 4.14
N HIS A 31 -2.50 1.60 4.66
CA HIS A 31 -3.32 2.54 5.41
C HIS A 31 -3.29 3.90 4.72
N LEU A 32 -4.46 4.41 4.38
CA LEU A 32 -4.67 5.77 3.91
C LEU A 32 -5.20 6.58 5.09
N SER A 33 -4.40 7.54 5.54
CA SER A 33 -4.79 8.47 6.60
C SER A 33 -5.50 9.70 6.03
N GLU A 34 -6.23 10.41 6.88
CA GLU A 34 -7.05 11.59 6.51
C GLU A 34 -6.26 12.72 5.86
N LEU A 35 -4.94 12.75 6.07
CA LEU A 35 -4.02 13.76 5.53
C LEU A 35 -3.42 13.40 4.17
N GLN A 36 -3.74 12.21 3.65
CA GLN A 36 -3.16 11.69 2.42
C GLN A 36 -4.21 11.60 1.31
N SER A 37 -3.81 11.96 0.09
CA SER A 37 -4.65 11.77 -1.10
C SER A 37 -4.56 10.34 -1.65
N SER A 38 -3.50 9.60 -1.33
CA SER A 38 -3.32 8.22 -1.76
C SER A 38 -2.29 7.48 -0.91
N ALA A 39 -2.41 6.16 -0.85
CA ALA A 39 -1.43 5.26 -0.24
C ALA A 39 -1.35 3.96 -1.05
N THR A 40 -0.17 3.36 -1.15
CA THR A 40 0.05 2.10 -1.89
C THR A 40 0.76 1.09 -0.99
N SER A 41 0.29 -0.15 -1.00
CA SER A 41 0.94 -1.25 -0.27
C SER A 41 2.30 -1.58 -0.88
N LYS A 42 3.11 -2.33 -0.13
CA LYS A 42 4.24 -3.07 -0.73
C LYS A 42 3.71 -4.12 -1.72
N TYR A 43 4.60 -4.61 -2.57
CA TYR A 43 4.29 -5.69 -3.50
C TYR A 43 4.08 -7.03 -2.79
N PHE A 44 3.09 -7.77 -3.26
CA PHE A 44 2.81 -9.16 -2.95
C PHE A 44 3.08 -10.00 -4.20
N THR A 45 4.04 -10.93 -4.10
CA THR A 45 4.45 -11.78 -5.22
C THR A 45 3.58 -13.03 -5.29
N VAL A 46 2.93 -13.24 -6.44
CA VAL A 46 2.24 -14.48 -6.81
C VAL A 46 3.20 -15.34 -7.64
N GLN A 47 3.42 -16.58 -7.22
CA GLN A 47 4.32 -17.54 -7.90
C GLN A 47 3.54 -18.53 -8.79
N ASP A 48 4.18 -19.07 -9.85
CA ASP A 48 3.57 -19.91 -10.91
C ASP A 48 2.76 -21.13 -10.41
N ASN A 49 3.05 -21.62 -9.21
CA ASN A 49 2.44 -22.84 -8.67
C ASN A 49 1.42 -22.60 -7.56
N GLN A 50 0.97 -21.35 -7.38
CA GLN A 50 -0.06 -21.03 -6.41
C GLN A 50 -1.43 -21.09 -7.09
N ASN A 51 -2.10 -22.26 -7.03
CA ASN A 51 -3.52 -22.41 -7.40
C ASN A 51 -4.46 -21.74 -6.38
N ARG A 52 -4.07 -20.56 -5.89
CA ARG A 52 -4.75 -19.81 -4.83
C ARG A 52 -5.31 -18.54 -5.43
N GLN A 53 -6.44 -18.08 -4.90
CA GLN A 53 -6.99 -16.80 -5.31
C GLN A 53 -6.35 -15.70 -4.47
N LEU A 54 -5.84 -14.65 -5.13
CA LEU A 54 -5.40 -13.47 -4.41
C LEU A 54 -6.64 -12.75 -3.90
N THR A 55 -6.66 -12.50 -2.61
CA THR A 55 -7.78 -11.87 -1.92
C THR A 55 -7.39 -10.45 -1.55
N VAL A 56 -8.30 -9.53 -1.80
CA VAL A 56 -8.18 -8.11 -1.48
C VAL A 56 -9.31 -7.75 -0.54
N THR A 57 -8.97 -7.13 0.59
CA THR A 57 -9.93 -6.58 1.55
C THR A 57 -9.69 -5.09 1.70
N ILE A 58 -10.75 -4.29 1.71
CA ILE A 58 -10.69 -2.84 1.85
C ILE A 58 -11.78 -2.42 2.83
N ASN A 59 -11.43 -1.52 3.74
CA ASN A 59 -12.35 -0.92 4.70
C ASN A 59 -12.22 0.60 4.63
N ASN A 60 -13.30 1.28 4.26
CA ASN A 60 -13.39 2.74 4.30
C ASN A 60 -13.95 3.14 5.65
N GLN A 61 -13.11 3.73 6.49
CA GLN A 61 -13.41 4.16 7.86
C GLN A 61 -13.61 5.68 7.95
N SER A 62 -13.78 6.35 6.81
CA SER A 62 -14.02 7.80 6.74
C SER A 62 -15.34 8.15 7.42
N GLN A 63 -15.32 9.18 8.26
CA GLN A 63 -16.47 9.63 9.05
C GLN A 63 -17.47 10.47 8.23
N GLY A 64 -17.07 10.99 7.06
CA GLY A 64 -17.87 11.88 6.23
C GLY A 64 -18.42 11.22 4.97
N HIS A 65 -18.35 11.96 3.85
CA HIS A 65 -18.85 11.52 2.54
C HIS A 65 -17.73 11.03 1.61
N GLU A 66 -16.54 10.77 2.16
CA GLU A 66 -15.34 10.51 1.38
C GLU A 66 -15.31 9.08 0.82
N GLU A 67 -15.45 8.97 -0.50
CA GLU A 67 -15.31 7.71 -1.21
C GLU A 67 -13.84 7.38 -1.46
N ILE A 68 -13.52 6.10 -1.34
CA ILE A 68 -12.21 5.55 -1.66
C ILE A 68 -12.27 4.88 -3.02
N GLN A 69 -11.41 5.30 -3.93
CA GLN A 69 -11.07 4.49 -5.08
C GLN A 69 -9.97 3.50 -4.69
N TYR A 70 -10.11 2.25 -5.11
CA TYR A 70 -9.02 1.27 -5.02
C TYR A 70 -8.58 0.83 -6.40
N ASN A 71 -7.27 0.57 -6.54
CA ASN A 71 -6.67 -0.08 -7.69
C ASN A 71 -5.80 -1.25 -7.22
N VAL A 72 -5.95 -2.41 -7.84
CA VAL A 72 -4.97 -3.50 -7.77
C VAL A 72 -4.05 -3.33 -8.96
N LEU A 73 -2.77 -3.11 -8.67
CA LEU A 73 -1.73 -2.85 -9.64
C LEU A 73 -0.91 -4.11 -9.85
N LYS A 74 -0.55 -4.43 -11.08
CA LYS A 74 0.43 -5.46 -11.42
C LYS A 74 1.68 -4.81 -12.00
N ALA A 75 2.85 -5.15 -11.47
CA ALA A 75 4.12 -4.68 -12.03
C ALA A 75 4.58 -5.55 -13.21
N ASP A 76 5.18 -4.92 -14.20
CA ASP A 76 5.74 -5.60 -15.38
C ASP A 76 7.22 -6.04 -15.20
N GLY A 77 7.81 -5.77 -14.04
CA GLY A 77 9.22 -6.04 -13.73
C GLY A 77 10.20 -4.99 -14.25
N LEU A 78 9.75 -4.03 -15.06
CA LEU A 78 10.53 -2.88 -15.56
C LEU A 78 10.23 -1.59 -14.77
N GLY A 79 9.36 -1.68 -13.78
CA GLY A 79 8.94 -0.56 -12.93
C GLY A 79 7.64 0.10 -13.38
N ASN A 80 7.02 -0.36 -14.47
CA ASN A 80 5.69 0.10 -14.84
C ASN A 80 4.63 -0.73 -14.11
N THR A 81 3.45 -0.15 -13.94
CA THR A 81 2.30 -0.83 -13.33
C THR A 81 1.07 -0.69 -14.21
N GLU A 82 0.27 -1.76 -14.26
CA GLU A 82 -1.04 -1.79 -14.91
C GLU A 82 -2.16 -2.03 -13.88
N VAL A 83 -3.33 -1.43 -14.10
CA VAL A 83 -4.51 -1.65 -13.25
C VAL A 83 -5.23 -2.92 -13.70
N VAL A 84 -5.26 -3.94 -12.85
CA VAL A 84 -5.87 -5.26 -13.15
C VAL A 84 -7.21 -5.49 -12.45
N ALA A 85 -7.54 -4.65 -11.47
CA ALA A 85 -8.86 -4.53 -10.86
C ALA A 85 -8.99 -3.16 -10.20
N ASN A 86 -10.18 -2.57 -10.21
CA ASN A 86 -10.45 -1.31 -9.55
C ASN A 86 -11.91 -1.22 -9.10
N GLY A 87 -12.22 -0.16 -8.35
CA GLY A 87 -13.58 0.16 -7.96
C GLY A 87 -13.62 1.25 -6.89
N TYR A 88 -14.81 1.41 -6.30
CA TYR A 88 -15.07 2.41 -5.27
C TYR A 88 -15.66 1.76 -4.02
N ILE A 89 -15.39 2.38 -2.87
CA ILE A 89 -15.93 2.03 -1.56
C ILE A 89 -16.57 3.29 -0.97
N ALA A 90 -17.88 3.23 -0.73
CA ALA A 90 -18.60 4.28 -0.02
C ALA A 90 -18.07 4.44 1.42
N PRO A 91 -18.28 5.60 2.07
CA PRO A 91 -17.93 5.82 3.47
C PRO A 91 -18.51 4.74 4.38
N ASN A 92 -17.74 4.31 5.39
CA ASN A 92 -18.10 3.21 6.31
C ASN A 92 -18.35 1.85 5.63
N GLY A 93 -18.02 1.74 4.33
CA GLY A 93 -18.16 0.52 3.55
C GLY A 93 -16.96 -0.40 3.67
N ASN A 94 -17.21 -1.69 3.47
CA ASN A 94 -16.17 -2.69 3.29
C ASN A 94 -16.32 -3.40 1.96
N LYS A 95 -15.23 -3.97 1.47
CA LYS A 95 -15.24 -4.86 0.31
C LYS A 95 -14.16 -5.90 0.43
N THR A 96 -14.53 -7.14 0.24
CA THR A 96 -13.60 -8.26 0.07
C THR A 96 -13.90 -8.95 -1.24
N PHE A 97 -12.87 -9.24 -2.02
CA PHE A 97 -12.99 -10.05 -3.22
C PHE A 97 -11.75 -10.90 -3.45
N SER A 98 -11.94 -12.04 -4.09
CA SER A 98 -10.88 -12.98 -4.45
C SER A 98 -10.89 -13.19 -5.95
N LYS A 99 -9.71 -13.15 -6.57
CA LYS A 99 -9.56 -13.36 -8.01
C LYS A 99 -8.28 -14.13 -8.30
N ARG A 100 -8.33 -15.02 -9.29
CA ARG A 100 -7.13 -15.65 -9.83
C ARG A 100 -6.37 -14.62 -10.66
N PHE A 101 -5.20 -14.24 -10.18
CA PHE A 101 -4.23 -13.47 -10.96
C PHE A 101 -3.09 -14.39 -11.37
N GLY A 102 -2.50 -14.12 -12.54
CA GLY A 102 -1.31 -14.84 -12.97
C GLY A 102 -0.10 -14.53 -12.10
N LYS A 103 1.00 -15.24 -12.31
CA LYS A 103 2.29 -14.91 -11.71
C LYS A 103 2.66 -13.44 -11.91
N GLY A 104 3.24 -12.84 -10.89
CA GLY A 104 3.71 -11.46 -10.91
C GLY A 104 3.66 -10.79 -9.54
N ASP A 105 4.08 -9.53 -9.51
CA ASP A 105 4.06 -8.69 -8.32
C ASP A 105 2.87 -7.76 -8.34
N TYR A 106 2.09 -7.78 -7.26
CA TYR A 106 0.84 -7.03 -7.14
C TYR A 106 0.86 -6.08 -5.96
N SER A 107 0.27 -4.90 -6.09
CA SER A 107 0.08 -3.97 -4.97
C SER A 107 -1.34 -3.43 -4.94
N LEU A 108 -1.78 -3.00 -3.76
CA LEU A 108 -3.07 -2.34 -3.56
C LEU A 108 -2.83 -0.85 -3.35
N GLN A 109 -3.44 -0.02 -4.19
CA GLN A 109 -3.46 1.42 -4.06
C GLN A 109 -4.85 1.88 -3.62
N LEU A 110 -4.90 2.74 -2.60
CA LEU A 110 -6.08 3.46 -2.15
C LEU A 110 -5.93 4.93 -2.51
N ILE A 111 -6.98 5.56 -3.03
CA ILE A 111 -6.99 6.96 -3.45
C ILE A 111 -8.23 7.64 -2.88
N CYS A 112 -8.02 8.76 -2.22
CA CYS A 112 -9.06 9.64 -1.73
C CYS A 112 -9.63 10.49 -2.89
N LYS A 113 -10.93 10.38 -3.17
CA LYS A 113 -11.57 11.19 -4.23
C LYS A 113 -11.55 12.69 -3.93
N THR A 114 -11.70 13.06 -2.66
CA THR A 114 -11.77 14.45 -2.17
C THR A 114 -10.41 15.04 -1.83
N GLN A 115 -9.31 14.35 -2.14
CA GLN A 115 -7.91 14.69 -1.81
C GLN A 115 -7.52 14.59 -0.32
N VAL A 116 -8.42 14.89 0.61
CA VAL A 116 -8.22 14.76 2.08
C VAL A 116 -9.52 14.33 2.78
N GLY A 117 -9.42 13.91 4.04
CA GLY A 117 -10.55 13.45 4.88
C GLY A 117 -10.82 11.95 4.80
N CYS A 118 -10.08 11.23 3.96
CA CYS A 118 -10.23 9.79 3.79
C CYS A 118 -9.47 9.01 4.85
N ASN A 119 -10.14 8.09 5.54
CA ASN A 119 -9.52 7.11 6.41
C ASN A 119 -9.86 5.72 5.88
N ALA A 120 -8.86 4.96 5.45
CA ALA A 120 -9.08 3.62 4.95
C ALA A 120 -7.93 2.67 5.22
N THR A 121 -8.26 1.39 5.30
CA THR A 121 -7.29 0.30 5.35
C THR A 121 -7.58 -0.67 4.23
N GLY A 122 -6.54 -1.32 3.74
CA GLY A 122 -6.67 -2.37 2.75
C GLY A 122 -5.57 -3.40 2.89
N SER A 123 -5.83 -4.61 2.41
CA SER A 123 -4.86 -5.68 2.38
C SER A 123 -4.97 -6.51 1.12
N ILE A 124 -3.84 -7.05 0.67
CA ILE A 124 -3.72 -7.96 -0.47
C ILE A 124 -2.86 -9.16 -0.09
N GLY A 125 -3.36 -10.36 -0.36
CA GLY A 125 -2.64 -11.59 -0.03
C GLY A 125 -3.52 -12.83 -0.17
N PHE A 126 -3.00 -13.97 0.26
CA PHE A 126 -3.78 -15.21 0.36
C PHE A 126 -4.37 -15.33 1.77
N PHE A 127 -5.70 -15.32 1.89
CA PHE A 127 -6.42 -15.45 3.15
C PHE A 127 -7.49 -16.54 3.04
N GLY A 128 -7.76 -17.25 4.15
CA GLY A 128 -8.98 -18.05 4.36
C GLY A 128 -9.22 -19.17 3.35
N GLU A 129 -8.32 -20.15 3.29
CA GLU A 129 -8.62 -21.48 2.73
C GLU A 129 -9.13 -22.43 3.82
#